data_AF-A0A2T9UXB4-F1
#
_entry.id   AF-A0A2T9UXB4-F1
#
_cell.length_a   1.000
_cell.length_b   1.000
_cell.length_c   1.000
_cell.angle_alpha   90.00
_cell.angle_beta   90.00
_cell.angle_gamma   90.00
#
_symmetry.space_group_name_H-M   'P 1'
#
loop_
_entity.id
_entity.type
_entity.pdbx_description
1 polymer ?
#
loop_
_entity_poly.entity_id
_entity_poly.type
_entity_poly.pdbx_seq_one_letter_code
_entity_poly.pdbx_strand_id
1 'polypeptide(L)'
;MTTLDTNAAPEQASGEGIHTPEKAVRWAIPLSLLACVLLAFFDKISIAALFSDGHFQQAMGIDFDTTRLGILMSAFLLSYGFSSVFLSGLGDKIPPLRLLTGMMAVWCVLMVAMGFTHNYTLMIVLRILLGVAEGPLFPLAFAIVRHNFPQHLQARATMLWLLGTPVGAAIGFPLSLWLLNTFGWQSTFFVMAMLTVPVLIFVRIGLRGIRLEAKPTSTQASQEERRAARRELFVSPHFWIICVFNIAFLTYLWGINGWLPGYLIKGKGIHLEHAGWLSSMPFIAMLAGEVIGAWLSDRVDKRAAACFISMAGAAVGLAVVMHLDTPLAIIAAMSFSTFMWGTGAPNIFALLAKATHPRVSATAGGIFNGLGNFAGALSPAVMGALIAFTHSMDSGLIFLAVMAAVGCVLLLPLLRRY
;
A
#
# COMPACT_ATOMS: atom_id res chain seq x y z
N MET A 1 67.12 -41.85 -33.29
CA MET A 1 67.06 -40.88 -32.17
C MET A 1 66.08 -39.79 -32.56
N THR A 2 64.91 -39.83 -31.95
CA THR A 2 63.79 -38.89 -32.05
C THR A 2 63.97 -37.80 -30.99
N THR A 3 63.66 -36.54 -31.31
CA THR A 3 63.54 -35.40 -30.37
C THR A 3 62.28 -34.64 -30.77
N LEU A 4 61.14 -34.76 -30.07
CA LEU A 4 60.73 -34.07 -28.82
C LEU A 4 60.63 -32.54 -28.92
N ASP A 5 59.37 -32.09 -29.04
CA ASP A 5 58.66 -30.97 -28.41
C ASP A 5 59.41 -29.70 -27.96
N THR A 6 58.89 -28.52 -28.34
CA THR A 6 58.20 -27.60 -27.39
C THR A 6 57.60 -26.35 -28.02
N ASN A 7 56.33 -26.10 -27.66
CA ASN A 7 55.68 -24.82 -27.35
C ASN A 7 55.59 -23.67 -28.37
N ALA A 8 54.40 -23.57 -29.01
CA ALA A 8 53.73 -22.30 -29.23
C ALA A 8 52.25 -22.43 -28.81
N ALA A 9 51.86 -21.73 -27.75
CA ALA A 9 50.48 -21.67 -27.27
C ALA A 9 49.62 -20.83 -28.26
N PRO A 10 48.33 -21.18 -28.48
CA PRO A 10 47.44 -20.35 -29.26
C PRO A 10 47.00 -19.11 -28.46
N GLU A 11 46.98 -17.97 -29.15
CA GLU A 11 46.51 -16.66 -28.69
C GLU A 11 45.25 -16.77 -27.81
N GLN A 12 45.38 -16.37 -26.55
CA GLN A 12 44.22 -15.96 -25.76
C GLN A 12 43.69 -14.67 -26.39
N ALA A 13 42.62 -14.79 -27.17
CA ALA A 13 41.75 -13.67 -27.50
C ALA A 13 41.16 -13.13 -26.18
N SER A 14 41.85 -12.17 -25.58
CA SER A 14 41.33 -11.33 -24.52
C SER A 14 40.19 -10.49 -25.10
N GLY A 15 38.99 -11.05 -25.09
CA GLY A 15 37.76 -10.29 -25.19
C GLY A 15 37.67 -9.41 -23.95
N GLU A 16 38.25 -8.21 -24.02
CA GLU A 16 37.92 -7.11 -23.13
C GLU A 16 36.44 -6.80 -23.32
N GLY A 17 35.59 -7.53 -22.60
CA GLY A 17 34.25 -7.08 -22.31
C GLY A 17 34.40 -5.72 -21.64
N ILE A 18 33.93 -4.67 -22.31
CA ILE A 18 33.80 -3.34 -21.74
C ILE A 18 32.93 -3.51 -20.49
N HIS A 19 33.56 -3.70 -19.33
CA HIS A 19 32.92 -3.58 -18.05
C HIS A 19 32.59 -2.09 -17.90
N THR A 20 31.42 -1.68 -18.40
CA THR A 20 30.85 -0.39 -18.02
C THR A 20 30.85 -0.37 -16.49
N PRO A 21 31.58 0.55 -15.83
CA PRO A 21 31.66 0.55 -14.37
C PRO A 21 30.24 0.62 -13.83
N GLU A 22 29.86 -0.38 -13.02
CA GLU A 22 28.57 -0.39 -12.35
C GLU A 22 28.43 0.95 -11.62
N LYS A 23 27.49 1.80 -12.06
CA LYS A 23 27.20 3.06 -11.39
C LYS A 23 27.00 2.75 -9.91
N ALA A 24 27.78 3.40 -9.05
CA ALA A 24 27.67 3.22 -7.60
C ALA A 24 26.21 3.36 -7.17
N VAL A 25 25.67 2.28 -6.60
CA VAL A 25 24.26 2.17 -6.24
C VAL A 25 23.97 3.10 -5.07
N ARG A 26 23.13 4.11 -5.28
CA ARG A 26 22.80 5.12 -4.27
C ARG A 26 21.62 4.65 -3.42
N TRP A 27 21.88 3.89 -2.36
CA TRP A 27 20.85 3.45 -1.39
C TRP A 27 20.13 4.60 -0.67
N ALA A 28 20.66 5.82 -0.73
CA ALA A 28 19.94 7.02 -0.31
C ALA A 28 18.58 7.19 -1.03
N ILE A 29 18.44 6.74 -2.27
CA ILE A 29 17.21 6.87 -3.06
C ILE A 29 16.04 6.10 -2.42
N PRO A 30 16.11 4.75 -2.24
CA PRO A 30 15.04 4.01 -1.61
C PRO A 30 14.84 4.38 -0.14
N LEU A 31 15.86 4.85 0.58
CA LEU A 31 15.70 5.38 1.94
C LEU A 31 14.89 6.69 1.98
N SER A 32 15.11 7.60 1.02
CA SER A 32 14.29 8.80 0.87
C SER A 32 12.85 8.47 0.47
N LEU A 33 12.66 7.50 -0.43
CA LEU A 33 11.33 7.03 -0.79
C LEU A 33 10.63 6.35 0.40
N LEU A 34 11.36 5.57 1.20
CA LEU A 34 10.85 4.98 2.45
C LEU A 34 10.31 6.06 3.39
N ALA A 35 11.09 7.11 3.66
CA ALA A 35 10.68 8.19 4.53
C ALA A 35 9.42 8.92 4.01
N CYS A 36 9.33 9.12 2.68
CA CYS A 36 8.17 9.73 2.04
C CYS A 36 6.92 8.83 2.14
N VAL A 37 7.06 7.52 1.88
CA VAL A 37 5.95 6.55 2.00
C VAL A 37 5.50 6.38 3.45
N LEU A 38 6.43 6.38 4.40
CA LEU A 38 6.12 6.32 5.84
C LEU A 38 5.23 7.49 6.24
N LEU A 39 5.65 8.70 5.90
CA LEU A 39 4.86 9.91 6.15
C LEU A 39 3.48 9.80 5.47
N ALA A 40 3.44 9.23 4.26
CA ALA A 40 2.23 9.16 3.44
C ALA A 40 1.31 8.02 3.85
N PHE A 41 1.73 7.16 4.77
CA PHE A 41 0.80 6.23 5.42
C PHE A 41 0.28 6.82 6.72
N PHE A 42 1.11 7.59 7.41
CA PHE A 42 0.74 8.25 8.65
C PHE A 42 -0.47 9.17 8.45
N ASP A 43 -0.45 10.09 7.49
CA ASP A 43 -1.59 10.96 7.20
C ASP A 43 -2.87 10.18 6.88
N LYS A 44 -2.79 9.09 6.08
CA LYS A 44 -3.93 8.23 5.73
C LYS A 44 -4.60 7.66 6.96
N ILE A 45 -3.80 7.14 7.89
CA ILE A 45 -4.31 6.47 9.09
C ILE A 45 -4.66 7.45 10.21
N SER A 46 -4.10 8.66 10.20
CA SER A 46 -4.33 9.64 11.25
C SER A 46 -5.81 9.96 11.43
N ILE A 47 -6.57 10.05 10.33
CA ILE A 47 -8.01 10.33 10.41
C ILE A 47 -8.79 9.19 11.06
N ALA A 48 -8.31 7.94 10.99
CA ALA A 48 -9.00 6.81 11.62
C ALA A 48 -8.93 6.93 13.15
N ALA A 49 -7.84 7.51 13.68
CA ALA A 49 -7.73 7.86 15.09
C ALA A 49 -8.74 8.96 15.47
N LEU A 50 -8.92 9.97 14.61
CA LEU A 50 -9.85 11.09 14.84
C LEU A 50 -11.33 10.65 14.91
N PHE A 51 -11.70 9.51 14.31
CA PHE A 51 -13.06 8.96 14.39
C PHE A 51 -13.51 8.61 15.81
N SER A 52 -12.55 8.41 16.71
CA SER A 52 -12.82 8.07 18.10
C SER A 52 -12.97 9.30 19.00
N ASP A 53 -12.61 10.49 18.50
CA ASP A 53 -12.63 11.74 19.26
C ASP A 53 -13.98 12.45 19.16
N GLY A 54 -14.51 12.86 20.30
CA GLY A 54 -15.75 13.61 20.38
C GLY A 54 -15.60 15.05 19.91
N HIS A 55 -14.46 15.70 20.19
CA HIS A 55 -14.25 17.11 19.84
C HIS A 55 -14.15 17.31 18.33
N PHE A 56 -13.44 16.41 17.62
CA PHE A 56 -13.40 16.40 16.17
C PHE A 56 -14.80 16.25 15.56
N GLN A 57 -15.60 15.30 16.07
CA GLN A 57 -16.93 15.04 15.54
C GLN A 57 -17.90 16.21 15.77
N GLN A 58 -17.81 16.86 16.93
CA GLN A 58 -18.55 18.09 17.23
C GLN A 58 -18.11 19.25 16.33
N ALA A 59 -16.79 19.46 16.18
CA ALA A 59 -16.24 20.51 15.32
C ALA A 59 -16.65 20.35 13.84
N MET A 60 -16.93 19.13 13.41
CA MET A 60 -17.37 18.82 12.05
C MET A 60 -18.91 18.75 11.91
N GLY A 61 -19.67 18.75 13.00
CA GLY A 61 -21.13 18.55 12.96
C GLY A 61 -21.53 17.16 12.44
N ILE A 62 -20.77 16.13 12.83
CA ILE A 62 -20.99 14.74 12.39
C ILE A 62 -21.94 13.98 13.33
N ASP A 63 -22.08 14.39 14.60
CA ASP A 63 -22.97 13.78 15.60
C ASP A 63 -22.88 12.23 15.68
N PHE A 64 -21.67 11.68 15.55
CA PHE A 64 -21.41 10.23 15.53
C PHE A 64 -22.04 9.46 14.36
N ASP A 65 -22.37 10.13 13.26
CA ASP A 65 -22.75 9.48 12.00
C ASP A 65 -21.56 8.71 11.39
N THR A 66 -21.55 7.40 11.61
CA THR A 66 -20.49 6.50 11.11
C THR A 66 -20.45 6.44 9.58
N THR A 67 -21.54 6.76 8.89
CA THR A 67 -21.57 6.85 7.43
C THR A 67 -20.71 8.02 6.96
N ARG A 68 -20.86 9.20 7.59
CA ARG A 68 -20.04 10.39 7.28
C ARG A 68 -18.56 10.17 7.58
N LEU A 69 -18.24 9.47 8.66
CA LEU A 69 -16.86 9.08 8.96
C LEU A 69 -16.31 8.16 7.86
N GLY A 70 -17.05 7.11 7.49
CA GLY A 70 -16.67 6.21 6.41
C GLY A 70 -16.44 6.92 5.07
N ILE A 71 -17.35 7.84 4.69
CA ILE A 71 -17.20 8.68 3.49
C ILE A 71 -15.93 9.53 3.55
N LEU A 72 -15.58 10.08 4.72
CA LEU A 72 -14.39 10.90 4.87
C LEU A 72 -13.11 10.12 4.55
N MET A 73 -13.03 8.84 4.96
CA MET A 73 -11.93 7.95 4.58
C MET A 73 -11.96 7.61 3.09
N SER A 74 -13.12 7.18 2.60
CA SER A 74 -13.26 6.73 1.22
C SER A 74 -13.00 7.84 0.20
N ALA A 75 -13.39 9.09 0.49
CA ALA A 75 -13.19 10.23 -0.42
C ALA A 75 -11.71 10.44 -0.77
N PHE A 76 -10.83 10.38 0.23
CA PHE A 76 -9.38 10.44 0.02
C PHE A 76 -8.86 9.24 -0.78
N LEU A 77 -9.27 8.02 -0.42
CA LEU A 77 -8.76 6.79 -1.06
C LEU A 77 -9.20 6.70 -2.53
N LEU A 78 -10.43 7.14 -2.85
CA LEU A 78 -10.94 7.20 -4.21
C LEU A 78 -10.21 8.24 -5.05
N SER A 79 -10.00 9.46 -4.53
CA SER A 79 -9.28 10.50 -5.26
C SER A 79 -7.80 10.15 -5.43
N TYR A 80 -7.19 9.49 -4.45
CA TYR A 80 -5.86 8.90 -4.54
C TYR A 80 -5.75 7.87 -5.67
N GLY A 81 -6.67 6.90 -5.71
CA GLY A 81 -6.71 5.90 -6.78
C GLY A 81 -6.89 6.51 -8.17
N PHE A 82 -7.83 7.44 -8.30
CA PHE A 82 -8.07 8.17 -9.55
C PHE A 82 -6.82 8.93 -9.99
N SER A 83 -6.21 9.71 -9.10
CA SER A 83 -4.98 10.44 -9.40
C SER A 83 -3.81 9.52 -9.76
N SER A 84 -3.66 8.38 -9.09
CA SER A 84 -2.59 7.42 -9.42
C SER A 84 -2.68 6.93 -10.87
N VAL A 85 -3.90 6.71 -11.38
CA VAL A 85 -4.12 6.29 -12.77
C VAL A 85 -3.85 7.42 -13.76
N PHE A 86 -4.44 8.60 -13.54
CA PHE A 86 -4.42 9.68 -14.53
C PHE A 86 -3.20 10.60 -14.45
N LEU A 87 -2.64 10.79 -13.25
CA LEU A 87 -1.53 11.71 -13.00
C LEU A 87 -0.16 11.02 -12.93
N SER A 88 -0.08 9.69 -13.00
CA SER A 88 1.20 8.97 -13.04
C SER A 88 2.07 9.32 -14.25
N GLY A 89 1.47 9.73 -15.38
CA GLY A 89 2.20 10.18 -16.57
C GLY A 89 2.87 11.55 -16.43
N LEU A 90 2.62 12.30 -15.36
CA LEU A 90 3.32 13.57 -15.11
C LEU A 90 4.82 13.36 -14.89
N GLY A 91 5.24 12.20 -14.37
CA GLY A 91 6.64 11.85 -14.14
C GLY A 91 7.48 11.73 -15.43
N ASP A 92 6.83 11.57 -16.59
CA ASP A 92 7.51 11.51 -17.89
C ASP A 92 7.84 12.90 -18.43
N LYS A 93 7.06 13.92 -18.03
CA LYS A 93 7.23 15.31 -18.48
C LYS A 93 7.96 16.17 -17.45
N ILE A 94 7.74 15.91 -16.16
CA ILE A 94 8.27 16.68 -15.05
C ILE A 94 9.39 15.87 -14.38
N PRO A 95 10.57 16.46 -14.14
CA PRO A 95 11.64 15.77 -13.43
C PRO A 95 11.16 15.19 -12.09
N PRO A 96 11.48 13.92 -11.76
CA PRO A 96 10.91 13.22 -10.60
C PRO A 96 11.08 13.95 -9.29
N LEU A 97 12.26 14.55 -9.09
CA LEU A 97 12.56 15.31 -7.88
C LEU A 97 11.63 16.53 -7.74
N ARG A 98 11.37 17.26 -8.84
CA ARG A 98 10.46 18.42 -8.83
C ARG A 98 9.01 18.00 -8.58
N LEU A 99 8.58 16.91 -9.22
CA LEU A 99 7.24 16.38 -9.02
C LEU A 99 7.03 15.89 -7.57
N LEU A 100 7.96 15.10 -7.04
CA LEU A 100 7.89 14.55 -5.67
C LEU A 100 7.95 15.65 -4.61
N THR A 101 8.88 16.61 -4.74
CA THR A 101 8.94 17.74 -3.80
C THR A 101 7.75 18.68 -3.92
N GLY A 102 7.21 18.87 -5.13
CA GLY A 102 5.99 19.65 -5.37
C GLY A 102 4.77 19.03 -4.71
N MET A 103 4.55 17.72 -4.87
CA MET A 103 3.42 17.04 -4.22
C MET A 103 3.54 17.08 -2.69
N MET A 104 4.75 16.90 -2.12
CA MET A 104 4.97 16.99 -0.68
C MET A 104 4.72 18.40 -0.14
N ALA A 105 5.07 19.45 -0.90
CA ALA A 105 4.77 20.82 -0.51
C ALA A 105 3.26 21.10 -0.50
N VAL A 106 2.54 20.64 -1.54
CA VAL A 106 1.08 20.76 -1.61
C VAL A 106 0.42 20.01 -0.44
N TRP A 107 0.85 18.79 -0.17
CA TRP A 107 0.39 18.00 0.96
C TRP A 107 0.62 18.73 2.30
N CYS A 108 1.81 19.28 2.55
CA CYS A 108 2.09 20.04 3.76
C CYS A 108 1.08 21.20 3.96
N VAL A 109 0.80 21.96 2.90
CA VAL A 109 -0.18 23.06 2.95
C VAL A 109 -1.60 22.54 3.23
N LEU A 110 -1.99 21.43 2.60
CA LEU A 110 -3.30 20.82 2.82
C LEU A 110 -3.47 20.31 4.25
N MET A 111 -2.42 19.74 4.87
CA MET A 111 -2.45 19.34 6.28
C MET A 111 -2.68 20.54 7.19
N VAL A 112 -1.95 21.64 6.99
CA VAL A 112 -2.16 22.87 7.76
C VAL A 112 -3.60 23.38 7.60
N ALA A 113 -4.13 23.39 6.37
CA ALA A 113 -5.50 23.82 6.09
C ALA A 113 -6.55 22.94 6.81
N MET A 114 -6.34 21.63 6.87
CA MET A 114 -7.24 20.71 7.58
C MET A 114 -7.24 20.98 9.10
N GLY A 115 -6.10 21.32 9.69
CA GLY A 115 -6.00 21.66 11.11
C GLY A 115 -6.81 22.88 11.53
N PHE A 116 -7.12 23.81 10.60
CA PHE A 116 -7.94 24.99 10.86
C PHE A 116 -9.44 24.81 10.51
N THR A 117 -9.80 23.68 9.90
CA THR A 117 -11.14 23.49 9.35
C THR A 117 -12.14 23.07 10.41
N HIS A 118 -13.31 23.72 10.48
CA HIS A 118 -14.43 23.37 11.37
C HIS A 118 -15.71 23.09 10.58
N ASN A 119 -15.57 22.54 9.37
CA ASN A 119 -16.68 22.26 8.47
C ASN A 119 -16.40 20.94 7.74
N TYR A 120 -17.32 19.99 7.89
CA TYR A 120 -17.23 18.67 7.26
C TYR A 120 -17.02 18.72 5.75
N THR A 121 -17.74 19.59 5.05
CA THR A 121 -17.66 19.69 3.58
C THR A 121 -16.29 20.19 3.14
N LEU A 122 -15.75 21.21 3.84
CA LEU A 122 -14.41 21.69 3.57
C LEU A 122 -13.36 20.62 3.87
N MET A 123 -13.54 19.86 4.96
CA MET A 123 -12.66 18.74 5.30
C MET A 123 -12.67 17.66 4.20
N ILE A 124 -13.83 17.31 3.65
CA ILE A 124 -13.93 16.40 2.49
C ILE A 124 -13.15 16.96 1.29
N VAL A 125 -13.35 18.24 0.96
CA VAL A 125 -12.68 18.86 -0.20
C VAL A 125 -11.16 18.80 -0.01
N LEU A 126 -10.66 19.17 1.16
CA LEU A 126 -9.23 19.09 1.48
C LEU A 126 -8.69 17.66 1.40
N ARG A 127 -9.47 16.67 1.83
CA ARG A 127 -9.13 15.24 1.74
C ARG A 127 -9.10 14.74 0.29
N ILE A 128 -10.04 15.19 -0.54
CA ILE A 128 -10.03 14.88 -1.97
C ILE A 128 -8.78 15.46 -2.62
N LEU A 129 -8.49 16.75 -2.38
CA LEU A 129 -7.30 17.42 -2.90
C LEU A 129 -6.01 16.74 -2.45
N LEU A 130 -5.98 16.28 -1.20
CA LEU A 130 -4.84 15.54 -0.65
C LEU A 130 -4.63 14.21 -1.38
N GLY A 131 -5.69 13.43 -1.56
CA GLY A 131 -5.61 12.19 -2.33
C GLY A 131 -5.15 12.43 -3.77
N VAL A 132 -5.62 13.52 -4.41
CA VAL A 132 -5.13 13.91 -5.75
C VAL A 132 -3.64 14.24 -5.73
N ALA A 133 -3.16 14.96 -4.73
CA ALA A 133 -1.74 15.31 -4.61
C ALA A 133 -0.84 14.08 -4.37
N GLU A 134 -1.30 13.13 -3.56
CA GLU A 134 -0.50 11.95 -3.17
C GLU A 134 -0.55 10.78 -4.17
N GLY A 135 -1.63 10.67 -4.95
CA GLY A 135 -1.87 9.55 -5.87
C GLY A 135 -0.66 9.10 -6.71
N PRO A 136 0.16 10.00 -7.29
CA PRO A 136 1.29 9.63 -8.14
C PRO A 136 2.51 9.07 -7.39
N LEU A 137 2.53 9.10 -6.04
CA LEU A 137 3.69 8.76 -5.23
C LEU A 137 4.25 7.36 -5.56
N PHE A 138 3.39 6.34 -5.54
CA PHE A 138 3.81 4.96 -5.76
C PHE A 138 4.33 4.71 -7.19
N PRO A 139 3.58 5.06 -8.26
CA PRO A 139 4.09 4.98 -9.62
C PRO A 139 5.43 5.71 -9.82
N LEU A 140 5.59 6.89 -9.22
CA LEU A 140 6.80 7.68 -9.30
C LEU A 140 7.97 6.99 -8.58
N ALA A 141 7.75 6.44 -7.38
CA ALA A 141 8.75 5.68 -6.63
C ALA A 141 9.25 4.45 -7.41
N PHE A 142 8.32 3.69 -8.02
CA PHE A 142 8.66 2.57 -8.89
C PHE A 142 9.50 3.00 -10.10
N ALA A 143 9.10 4.08 -10.78
CA ALA A 143 9.85 4.60 -11.92
C ALA A 143 11.27 5.04 -11.51
N ILE A 144 11.41 5.74 -10.39
CA ILE A 144 12.71 6.16 -9.85
C ILE A 144 13.60 4.94 -9.59
N VAL A 145 13.11 3.91 -8.89
CA VAL A 145 13.92 2.71 -8.60
C VAL A 145 14.30 1.99 -9.89
N ARG A 146 13.34 1.78 -10.81
CA ARG A 146 13.57 1.06 -12.05
C ARG A 146 14.65 1.69 -12.94
N HIS A 147 14.76 3.01 -12.97
CA HIS A 147 15.74 3.71 -13.79
C HIS A 147 17.11 3.85 -13.12
N ASN A 148 17.19 3.80 -11.79
CA ASN A 148 18.43 4.08 -11.05
C ASN A 148 19.11 2.83 -10.49
N PHE A 149 18.43 1.67 -10.48
CA PHE A 149 18.96 0.42 -9.94
C PHE A 149 19.07 -0.66 -11.02
N PRO A 150 20.13 -1.50 -10.98
CA PRO A 150 20.24 -2.66 -11.87
C PRO A 150 19.14 -3.68 -11.56
N GLN A 151 18.72 -4.44 -12.58
CA GLN A 151 17.54 -5.32 -12.51
C GLN A 151 17.57 -6.29 -11.31
N HIS A 152 18.73 -6.81 -10.93
CA HIS A 152 18.89 -7.72 -9.80
C HIS A 152 18.73 -7.05 -8.41
N LEU A 153 18.88 -5.73 -8.30
CA LEU A 153 18.70 -4.97 -7.04
C LEU A 153 17.36 -4.24 -6.97
N GLN A 154 16.63 -4.09 -8.08
CA GLN A 154 15.34 -3.37 -8.11
C GLN A 154 14.33 -3.93 -7.12
N ALA A 155 14.26 -5.26 -6.97
CA ALA A 155 13.36 -5.90 -6.00
C ALA A 155 13.69 -5.50 -4.56
N ARG A 156 14.97 -5.49 -4.19
CA ARG A 156 15.43 -5.09 -2.85
C ARG A 156 15.18 -3.61 -2.56
N ALA A 157 15.50 -2.74 -3.53
CA ALA A 157 15.24 -1.31 -3.41
C ALA A 157 13.74 -1.01 -3.32
N THR A 158 12.93 -1.75 -4.07
CA THR A 158 11.46 -1.65 -4.02
C THR A 158 10.91 -2.06 -2.67
N MET A 159 11.30 -3.23 -2.18
CA MET A 159 10.91 -3.72 -0.86
C MET A 159 11.29 -2.72 0.23
N LEU A 160 12.51 -2.15 0.17
CA LEU A 160 12.97 -1.20 1.17
C LEU A 160 12.05 0.01 1.33
N TRP A 161 11.58 0.63 0.24
CA TRP A 161 10.67 1.77 0.38
C TRP A 161 9.22 1.34 0.66
N LEU A 162 8.82 0.15 0.21
CA LEU A 162 7.47 -0.38 0.44
C LEU A 162 7.19 -0.67 1.93
N LEU A 163 8.24 -1.03 2.69
CA LEU A 163 8.19 -1.16 4.15
C LEU A 163 7.63 0.09 4.86
N GLY A 164 7.68 1.26 4.23
CA GLY A 164 7.10 2.48 4.76
C GLY A 164 5.59 2.37 5.03
N THR A 165 4.90 1.49 4.30
CA THR A 165 3.46 1.24 4.45
C THR A 165 3.10 0.68 5.84
N PRO A 166 3.53 -0.55 6.21
CA PRO A 166 3.21 -1.10 7.51
C PRO A 166 3.92 -0.39 8.66
N VAL A 167 5.16 0.09 8.45
CA VAL A 167 5.91 0.83 9.48
C VAL A 167 5.25 2.18 9.78
N GLY A 168 4.81 2.89 8.73
CA GLY A 168 4.05 4.13 8.88
C GLY A 168 2.76 3.93 9.65
N ALA A 169 2.04 2.83 9.39
CA ALA A 169 0.84 2.50 10.16
C ALA A 169 1.17 2.17 11.64
N ALA A 170 2.17 1.32 11.88
CA ALA A 170 2.57 0.90 13.21
C ALA A 170 3.03 2.06 14.11
N ILE A 171 3.71 3.06 13.56
CA ILE A 171 4.17 4.24 14.29
C ILE A 171 3.08 5.33 14.34
N GLY A 172 2.35 5.49 13.24
CA GLY A 172 1.40 6.59 13.07
C GLY A 172 0.18 6.48 13.96
N PHE A 173 -0.32 5.27 14.28
CA PHE A 173 -1.47 5.12 15.18
C PHE A 173 -1.18 5.57 16.62
N PRO A 174 -0.13 5.07 17.30
CA PRO A 174 0.24 5.54 18.64
C PRO A 174 0.47 7.04 18.67
N LEU A 175 1.23 7.56 17.71
CA LEU A 175 1.57 8.98 17.71
C LEU A 175 0.33 9.85 17.43
N SER A 176 -0.56 9.44 16.51
CA SER A 176 -1.83 10.13 16.28
C SER A 176 -2.70 10.15 17.52
N LEU A 177 -2.88 9.01 18.18
CA LEU A 177 -3.74 8.88 19.36
C LEU A 177 -3.15 9.61 20.59
N TRP A 178 -1.83 9.59 20.75
CA TRP A 178 -1.14 10.37 21.77
C TRP A 178 -1.31 11.88 21.55
N LEU A 179 -1.07 12.37 20.32
CA LEU A 179 -1.29 13.78 19.97
C LEU A 179 -2.74 14.20 20.22
N LEU A 180 -3.68 13.35 19.81
CA LEU A 180 -5.11 13.58 19.98
C LEU A 180 -5.49 13.70 21.47
N ASN A 181 -4.95 12.83 22.32
CA ASN A 181 -5.25 12.83 23.76
C ASN A 181 -4.61 14.00 24.51
N THR A 182 -3.40 14.42 24.12
CA THR A 182 -2.64 15.44 24.85
C THR A 182 -2.85 16.87 24.35
N PHE A 183 -2.97 17.06 23.02
CA PHE A 183 -2.98 18.37 22.38
C PHE A 183 -4.22 18.62 21.51
N GLY A 184 -5.17 17.68 21.46
CA GLY A 184 -6.38 17.77 20.65
C GLY A 184 -6.19 17.38 19.18
N TRP A 185 -7.29 17.23 18.44
CA TRP A 185 -7.29 16.67 17.09
C TRP A 185 -6.58 17.55 16.05
N GLN A 186 -6.55 18.88 16.23
CA GLN A 186 -5.86 19.80 15.32
C GLN A 186 -4.34 19.54 15.30
N SER A 187 -3.79 19.15 16.46
CA SER A 187 -2.36 18.89 16.61
C SER A 187 -1.86 17.78 15.70
N THR A 188 -2.69 16.76 15.43
CA THR A 188 -2.36 15.67 14.51
C THR A 188 -2.03 16.21 13.12
N PHE A 189 -2.81 17.17 12.62
CA PHE A 189 -2.56 17.80 11.32
C PHE A 189 -1.31 18.68 11.30
N PHE A 190 -1.14 19.53 12.31
CA PHE A 190 0.01 20.46 12.37
C PHE A 190 1.33 19.74 12.57
N VAL A 191 1.37 18.70 13.40
CA VAL A 191 2.58 17.88 13.60
C VAL A 191 2.92 17.13 12.32
N MET A 192 1.94 16.59 11.58
CA MET A 192 2.23 15.96 10.29
C MET A 192 2.76 16.96 9.25
N ALA A 193 2.19 18.16 9.18
CA ALA A 193 2.72 19.22 8.33
C ALA A 193 4.17 19.57 8.71
N MET A 194 4.46 19.69 10.00
CA MET A 194 5.80 19.95 10.52
C MET A 194 6.78 18.83 10.16
N LEU A 195 6.38 17.55 10.31
CA LEU A 195 7.19 16.39 9.94
C LEU A 195 7.46 16.29 8.44
N THR A 196 6.58 16.87 7.61
CA THR A 196 6.76 16.90 6.15
C THR A 196 8.00 17.72 5.75
N VAL A 197 8.33 18.79 6.48
CA VAL A 197 9.45 19.69 6.17
C VAL A 197 10.82 18.99 6.21
N PRO A 198 11.24 18.32 7.32
CA PRO A 198 12.52 17.62 7.35
C PRO A 198 12.57 16.44 6.37
N VAL A 199 11.46 15.72 6.17
CA VAL A 199 11.40 14.63 5.18
C VAL A 199 11.55 15.18 3.76
N LEU A 200 10.96 16.33 3.45
CA LEU A 200 11.10 17.01 2.15
C LEU A 200 12.56 17.40 1.89
N ILE A 201 13.25 17.93 2.91
CA ILE A 201 14.69 18.24 2.82
C ILE A 201 15.49 16.95 2.56
N PHE A 202 15.22 15.89 3.32
CA PHE A 202 15.88 14.59 3.17
C PHE A 202 15.68 14.00 1.77
N VAL A 203 14.45 14.02 1.25
CA VAL A 203 14.11 13.58 -0.12
C VAL A 203 14.85 14.41 -1.16
N ARG A 204 14.92 15.73 -0.98
CA ARG A 204 15.61 16.62 -1.92
C ARG A 204 17.11 16.35 -2.01
N ILE A 205 17.72 15.98 -0.88
CA ILE A 205 19.14 15.58 -0.83
C ILE A 205 19.32 14.19 -1.45
N GLY A 206 18.51 13.20 -1.06
CA GLY A 206 18.65 11.81 -1.50
C GLY A 206 18.40 11.58 -2.98
N LEU A 207 17.47 12.34 -3.58
CA LEU A 207 17.14 12.25 -5.02
C LEU A 207 17.90 13.28 -5.89
N ARG A 208 18.89 13.97 -5.34
CA ARG A 208 19.65 15.00 -6.08
C ARG A 208 20.34 14.40 -7.30
N GLY A 209 20.06 14.97 -8.47
CA GLY A 209 20.70 14.61 -9.75
C GLY A 209 20.02 13.50 -10.56
N ILE A 210 18.87 12.99 -10.12
CA ILE A 210 18.12 11.96 -10.86
C ILE A 210 17.43 12.59 -12.08
N ARG A 211 17.64 12.00 -13.25
CA ARG A 211 16.87 12.25 -14.48
C ARG A 211 16.31 10.92 -14.98
N LEU A 212 15.01 10.88 -15.27
CA LEU A 212 14.43 9.75 -16.01
C LEU A 212 14.68 10.03 -17.49
N GLU A 213 15.54 9.23 -18.12
CA GLU A 213 15.63 9.23 -19.57
C GLU A 213 14.39 8.56 -20.17
N ALA A 214 13.85 9.17 -21.22
CA ALA A 214 12.70 8.63 -21.93
C ALA A 214 13.04 7.25 -22.50
N LYS A 215 12.12 6.31 -22.36
CA LYS A 215 12.28 4.95 -22.87
C LYS A 215 12.38 4.97 -24.40
N PRO A 216 13.29 4.19 -25.02
CA PRO A 216 13.35 4.10 -26.48
C PRO A 216 12.03 3.55 -27.06
N THR A 217 11.63 4.11 -28.21
CA THR A 217 10.41 3.77 -28.94
C THR A 217 10.43 2.31 -29.39
N SER A 218 9.35 1.56 -29.11
CA SER A 218 9.22 0.14 -29.50
C SER A 218 9.01 -0.03 -31.01
N THR A 219 9.62 -1.06 -31.60
CA THR A 219 9.43 -1.49 -33.00
C THR A 219 8.00 -1.99 -33.31
N GLN A 220 7.57 -1.94 -34.58
CA GLN A 220 6.21 -2.32 -35.02
C GLN A 220 5.85 -3.80 -34.73
N ALA A 221 6.77 -4.75 -34.96
CA ALA A 221 6.55 -6.16 -34.62
C ALA A 221 6.28 -6.36 -33.11
N SER A 222 6.95 -5.57 -32.26
CA SER A 222 6.70 -5.57 -30.81
C SER A 222 5.32 -5.02 -30.44
N GLN A 223 4.70 -4.18 -31.28
CA GLN A 223 3.36 -3.65 -31.04
C GLN A 223 2.26 -4.65 -31.34
N GLU A 224 2.38 -5.41 -32.44
CA GLU A 224 1.39 -6.43 -32.80
C GLU A 224 1.33 -7.57 -31.78
N GLU A 225 2.49 -8.07 -31.36
CA GLU A 225 2.60 -9.07 -30.30
C GLU A 225 2.03 -8.57 -28.97
N ARG A 226 2.27 -7.29 -28.63
CA ARG A 226 1.66 -6.64 -27.44
C ARG A 226 0.16 -6.52 -27.56
N ARG A 227 -0.38 -6.30 -28.77
CA ARG A 227 -1.83 -6.23 -29.01
C ARG A 227 -2.48 -7.59 -28.84
N ALA A 228 -1.85 -8.65 -29.37
CA ALA A 228 -2.30 -10.04 -29.19
C ALA A 228 -2.32 -10.44 -27.71
N ALA A 229 -1.21 -10.25 -26.99
CA ALA A 229 -1.11 -10.54 -25.56
C ALA A 229 -2.10 -9.71 -24.72
N ARG A 230 -2.41 -8.48 -25.14
CA ARG A 230 -3.43 -7.64 -24.49
C ARG A 230 -4.83 -8.21 -24.69
N ARG A 231 -5.16 -8.67 -25.89
CA ARG A 231 -6.45 -9.32 -26.18
C ARG A 231 -6.61 -10.58 -25.34
N GLU A 232 -5.58 -11.41 -25.26
CA GLU A 232 -5.57 -12.62 -24.43
C GLU A 232 -5.79 -12.30 -22.96
N LEU A 233 -5.11 -11.28 -22.43
CA LEU A 233 -5.29 -10.80 -21.06
C LEU A 233 -6.76 -10.47 -20.74
N PHE A 234 -7.43 -9.72 -21.62
CA PHE A 234 -8.83 -9.31 -21.41
C PHE A 234 -9.84 -10.46 -21.52
N VAL A 235 -9.50 -11.52 -22.25
CA VAL A 235 -10.37 -12.71 -22.41
C VAL A 235 -10.09 -13.76 -21.33
N SER A 236 -8.93 -13.71 -20.66
CA SER A 236 -8.52 -14.67 -19.63
C SER A 236 -9.40 -14.59 -18.37
N PRO A 237 -10.20 -15.64 -18.06
CA PRO A 237 -11.02 -15.65 -16.85
C PRO A 237 -10.16 -15.63 -15.56
N HIS A 238 -8.97 -16.24 -15.59
CA HIS A 238 -8.08 -16.29 -14.43
C HIS A 238 -7.58 -14.91 -14.04
N PHE A 239 -7.25 -14.08 -15.02
CA PHE A 239 -6.82 -12.70 -14.76
C PHE A 239 -7.92 -11.91 -14.05
N TRP A 240 -9.18 -12.05 -14.51
CA TRP A 240 -10.32 -11.40 -13.87
C TRP A 240 -10.62 -11.95 -12.48
N ILE A 241 -10.53 -13.26 -12.26
CA ILE A 241 -10.65 -13.86 -10.92
C ILE A 241 -9.60 -13.26 -9.97
N ILE A 242 -8.35 -13.12 -10.39
CA ILE A 242 -7.28 -12.50 -9.59
C ILE A 242 -7.59 -11.02 -9.31
N CYS A 243 -8.15 -10.27 -10.27
CA CYS A 243 -8.55 -8.88 -10.06
C CYS A 243 -9.71 -8.75 -9.05
N VAL A 244 -10.73 -9.62 -9.13
CA VAL A 244 -11.85 -9.61 -8.18
C VAL A 244 -11.40 -10.08 -6.80
N PHE A 245 -10.49 -11.06 -6.72
CA PHE A 245 -9.84 -11.43 -5.47
C PHE A 245 -9.08 -10.25 -4.85
N ASN A 246 -8.38 -9.46 -5.66
CA ASN A 246 -7.66 -8.26 -5.19
C ASN A 246 -8.60 -7.21 -4.59
N ILE A 247 -9.84 -7.11 -5.08
CA ILE A 247 -10.87 -6.26 -4.47
C ILE A 247 -11.12 -6.71 -3.04
N ALA A 248 -11.43 -8.00 -2.80
CA ALA A 248 -11.62 -8.52 -1.45
C ALA A 248 -10.38 -8.32 -0.56
N PHE A 249 -9.19 -8.56 -1.11
CA PHE A 249 -7.91 -8.41 -0.41
C PHE A 249 -7.68 -6.95 0.05
N LEU A 250 -7.94 -5.96 -0.82
CA LEU A 250 -7.77 -4.54 -0.48
C LEU A 250 -8.95 -3.96 0.32
N THR A 251 -10.16 -4.50 0.16
CA THR A 251 -11.31 -4.19 1.02
C THR A 251 -11.01 -4.51 2.48
N TYR A 252 -10.38 -5.67 2.74
CA TYR A 252 -9.88 -6.02 4.08
C TYR A 252 -8.89 -4.98 4.58
N LEU A 253 -7.84 -4.67 3.79
CA LEU A 253 -6.77 -3.76 4.20
C LEU A 253 -7.31 -2.38 4.59
N TRP A 254 -8.08 -1.75 3.70
CA TRP A 254 -8.59 -0.41 3.92
C TRP A 254 -9.69 -0.37 4.99
N GLY A 255 -10.47 -1.45 5.13
CA GLY A 255 -11.46 -1.58 6.20
C GLY A 255 -10.82 -1.62 7.58
N ILE A 256 -9.81 -2.48 7.77
CA ILE A 256 -9.03 -2.53 9.02
C ILE A 256 -8.33 -1.20 9.29
N ASN A 257 -7.65 -0.61 8.29
CA ASN A 257 -6.98 0.68 8.49
C ASN A 257 -7.95 1.80 8.89
N GLY A 258 -9.15 1.83 8.30
CA GLY A 258 -10.12 2.89 8.54
C GLY A 258 -10.85 2.80 9.89
N TRP A 259 -11.12 1.58 10.38
CA TRP A 259 -12.00 1.36 11.52
C TRP A 259 -11.34 0.73 12.74
N LEU A 260 -10.09 0.25 12.65
CA LEU A 260 -9.43 -0.46 13.76
C LEU A 260 -9.40 0.34 15.07
N PRO A 261 -8.92 1.61 15.13
CA PRO A 261 -8.91 2.35 16.39
C PRO A 261 -10.32 2.58 16.93
N GLY A 262 -11.25 2.94 16.05
CA GLY A 262 -12.66 3.12 16.37
C GLY A 262 -13.28 1.87 16.98
N TYR A 263 -12.98 0.70 16.41
CA TYR A 263 -13.45 -0.58 16.92
C TYR A 263 -12.90 -0.88 18.32
N LEU A 264 -11.60 -0.68 18.55
CA LEU A 264 -10.99 -0.90 19.87
C LEU A 264 -11.59 0.04 20.92
N ILE A 265 -11.76 1.33 20.59
CA ILE A 265 -12.19 2.37 21.53
C ILE A 265 -13.70 2.36 21.75
N LYS A 266 -14.49 2.41 20.67
CA LYS A 266 -15.95 2.53 20.72
C LYS A 266 -16.66 1.18 20.72
N GLY A 267 -16.13 0.18 20.01
CA GLY A 267 -16.72 -1.16 19.94
C GLY A 267 -16.41 -2.01 21.17
N LYS A 268 -15.15 -2.02 21.60
CA LYS A 268 -14.67 -2.84 22.72
C LYS A 268 -14.37 -2.07 24.00
N GLY A 269 -14.56 -0.75 24.01
CA GLY A 269 -14.42 0.08 25.22
C GLY A 269 -12.99 0.23 25.73
N ILE A 270 -11.97 -0.04 24.90
CA ILE A 270 -10.57 0.12 25.31
C ILE A 270 -10.26 1.61 25.44
N HIS A 271 -9.69 1.99 26.60
CA HIS A 271 -9.29 3.37 26.84
C HIS A 271 -8.30 3.88 25.77
N LEU A 272 -8.51 5.13 25.34
CA LEU A 272 -7.77 5.81 24.28
C LEU A 272 -6.25 5.72 24.43
N GLU A 273 -5.76 5.89 25.66
CA GLU A 273 -4.32 5.85 26.00
C GLU A 273 -3.69 4.49 25.67
N HIS A 274 -4.40 3.41 25.96
CA HIS A 274 -3.93 2.06 25.67
C HIS A 274 -4.14 1.70 24.21
N ALA A 275 -5.23 2.19 23.59
CA ALA A 275 -5.55 1.95 22.20
C ALA A 275 -4.43 2.38 21.23
N GLY A 276 -3.62 3.39 21.60
CA GLY A 276 -2.45 3.83 20.84
C GLY A 276 -1.49 2.71 20.45
N TRP A 277 -0.78 2.18 21.43
CA TRP A 277 0.22 1.12 21.22
C TRP A 277 -0.40 -0.23 20.86
N LEU A 278 -1.62 -0.49 21.36
CA LEU A 278 -2.40 -1.68 21.03
C LEU A 278 -2.78 -1.72 19.54
N SER A 279 -3.09 -0.57 18.92
CA SER A 279 -3.39 -0.47 17.50
C SER A 279 -2.18 -0.72 16.60
N SER A 280 -0.94 -0.60 17.11
CA SER A 280 0.26 -0.92 16.34
C SER A 280 0.48 -2.41 16.15
N MET A 281 0.07 -3.23 17.13
CA MET A 281 0.37 -4.66 17.16
C MET A 281 -0.14 -5.39 15.91
N PRO A 282 -1.37 -5.14 15.42
CA PRO A 282 -1.82 -5.72 14.16
C PRO A 282 -0.99 -5.34 12.94
N PHE A 283 -0.46 -4.12 12.84
CA PHE A 283 0.37 -3.72 11.69
C PHE A 283 1.80 -4.25 11.78
N ILE A 284 2.34 -4.39 12.99
CA ILE A 284 3.61 -5.09 13.21
C ILE A 284 3.45 -6.58 12.81
N ALA A 285 2.34 -7.20 13.21
CA ALA A 285 2.02 -8.56 12.83
C ALA A 285 1.80 -8.68 11.31
N MET A 286 1.15 -7.71 10.68
CA MET A 286 1.02 -7.62 9.22
C MET A 286 2.39 -7.60 8.53
N LEU A 287 3.31 -6.75 8.99
CA LEU A 287 4.69 -6.69 8.47
C LEU A 287 5.42 -8.02 8.62
N ALA A 288 5.34 -8.65 9.79
CA ALA A 288 5.93 -9.96 10.01
C ALA A 288 5.34 -11.01 9.05
N GLY A 289 4.02 -10.96 8.84
CA GLY A 289 3.31 -11.77 7.87
C GLY A 289 3.81 -11.55 6.44
N GLU A 290 3.98 -10.30 6.00
CA GLU A 290 4.51 -9.96 4.67
C GLU A 290 5.92 -10.54 4.44
N VAL A 291 6.81 -10.40 5.43
CA VAL A 291 8.18 -10.91 5.35
C VAL A 291 8.21 -12.43 5.30
N ILE A 292 7.47 -13.10 6.19
CA ILE A 292 7.37 -14.56 6.22
C ILE A 292 6.68 -15.08 4.96
N GLY A 293 5.63 -14.40 4.52
CA GLY A 293 4.90 -14.70 3.29
C GLY A 293 5.80 -14.64 2.07
N ALA A 294 6.66 -13.63 1.97
CA ALA A 294 7.61 -13.46 0.86
C ALA A 294 8.66 -14.57 0.86
N TRP A 295 9.23 -14.87 2.03
CA TRP A 295 10.19 -15.96 2.20
C TRP A 295 9.58 -17.34 1.88
N LEU A 296 8.35 -17.59 2.31
CA LEU A 296 7.65 -18.85 2.07
C LEU A 296 7.23 -18.97 0.60
N SER A 297 6.78 -17.87 0.02
CA SER A 297 6.47 -17.70 -1.40
C SER A 297 7.67 -18.13 -2.24
N ASP A 298 8.89 -17.72 -1.92
CA ASP A 298 10.08 -18.13 -2.68
C ASP A 298 10.39 -19.64 -2.60
N ARG A 299 9.95 -20.32 -1.53
CA ARG A 299 10.16 -21.76 -1.33
C ARG A 299 9.04 -22.63 -1.88
N VAL A 300 7.81 -22.14 -1.85
CA VAL A 300 6.59 -22.91 -2.15
C VAL A 300 5.91 -22.30 -3.36
N ASP A 301 5.88 -23.05 -4.46
CA ASP A 301 5.37 -22.54 -5.73
C ASP A 301 3.84 -22.63 -5.89
N LYS A 302 3.10 -22.68 -4.78
CA LYS A 302 1.63 -22.79 -4.70
C LYS A 302 0.99 -21.46 -4.28
N ARG A 303 1.03 -20.48 -5.19
CA ARG A 303 0.70 -19.07 -4.87
C ARG A 303 -0.78 -18.86 -4.59
N ALA A 304 -1.66 -19.55 -5.32
CA ALA A 304 -3.10 -19.43 -5.08
C ALA A 304 -3.50 -20.07 -3.74
N ALA A 305 -2.89 -21.21 -3.38
CA ALA A 305 -3.10 -21.83 -2.08
C ALA A 305 -2.62 -20.95 -0.92
N ALA A 306 -1.47 -20.29 -1.07
CA ALA A 306 -0.98 -19.33 -0.08
C ALA A 306 -1.94 -18.14 0.09
N CYS A 307 -2.46 -17.57 -1.01
CA CYS A 307 -3.46 -16.49 -0.95
C CYS A 307 -4.77 -16.94 -0.29
N PHE A 308 -5.21 -18.18 -0.56
CA PHE A 308 -6.40 -18.76 0.06
C PHE A 308 -6.22 -18.94 1.57
N ILE A 309 -5.10 -19.54 2.01
CA ILE A 309 -4.80 -19.75 3.42
C ILE A 309 -4.69 -18.42 4.16
N SER A 310 -4.07 -17.42 3.52
CA SER A 310 -3.99 -16.05 4.04
C SER A 310 -5.37 -15.44 4.32
N MET A 311 -6.29 -15.47 3.36
CA MET A 311 -7.64 -14.92 3.52
C MET A 311 -8.53 -15.74 4.46
N ALA A 312 -8.39 -17.07 4.45
CA ALA A 312 -9.11 -17.92 5.39
C ALA A 312 -8.66 -17.63 6.83
N GLY A 313 -7.35 -17.53 7.06
CA GLY A 313 -6.79 -17.18 8.37
C GLY A 313 -7.21 -15.80 8.85
N ALA A 314 -7.22 -14.81 7.95
CA ALA A 314 -7.72 -13.46 8.25
C ALA A 314 -9.22 -13.47 8.60
N ALA A 315 -10.06 -14.19 7.84
CA ALA A 315 -11.49 -14.31 8.14
C ALA A 315 -11.73 -14.96 9.52
N VAL A 316 -11.01 -16.04 9.83
CA VAL A 316 -11.09 -16.72 11.14
C VAL A 316 -10.65 -15.79 12.26
N GLY A 317 -9.54 -15.06 12.09
CA GLY A 317 -9.06 -14.10 13.08
C GLY A 317 -10.11 -13.03 13.41
N LEU A 318 -10.73 -12.41 12.39
CA LEU A 318 -11.82 -11.45 12.61
C LEU A 318 -13.06 -12.08 13.24
N ALA A 319 -13.41 -13.32 12.86
CA ALA A 319 -14.55 -14.02 13.44
C ALA A 319 -14.37 -14.27 14.94
N VAL A 320 -13.15 -14.62 15.35
CA VAL A 320 -12.80 -14.85 16.76
C VAL A 320 -12.89 -13.56 17.58
N VAL A 321 -12.47 -12.41 17.03
CA VAL A 321 -12.48 -11.10 17.72
C VAL A 321 -13.87 -10.73 18.26
N MET A 322 -14.94 -11.11 17.57
CA MET A 322 -16.31 -10.81 17.99
C MET A 322 -16.72 -11.52 19.28
N HIS A 323 -16.09 -12.65 19.60
CA HIS A 323 -16.41 -13.49 20.77
C HIS A 323 -15.48 -13.24 21.96
N LEU A 324 -14.61 -12.22 21.88
CA LEU A 324 -13.62 -11.90 22.89
C LEU A 324 -13.94 -10.57 23.57
N ASP A 325 -13.76 -10.54 24.88
CA ASP A 325 -14.02 -9.36 25.72
C ASP A 325 -12.76 -8.78 26.36
N THR A 326 -11.70 -9.58 26.47
CA THR A 326 -10.44 -9.11 27.06
C THR A 326 -9.58 -8.38 26.03
N PRO A 327 -9.07 -7.16 26.33
CA PRO A 327 -8.29 -6.36 25.37
C PRO A 327 -7.12 -7.13 24.74
N LEU A 328 -6.39 -7.90 25.57
CA LEU A 328 -5.25 -8.70 25.10
C LEU A 328 -5.68 -9.78 24.09
N ALA A 329 -6.77 -10.49 24.35
CA ALA A 329 -7.24 -11.54 23.45
C ALA A 329 -7.77 -10.94 22.14
N ILE A 330 -8.51 -9.83 22.20
CA ILE A 330 -8.98 -9.09 21.02
C ILE A 330 -7.79 -8.74 20.13
N ILE A 331 -6.73 -8.18 20.71
CA ILE A 331 -5.58 -7.72 19.94
C ILE A 331 -4.73 -8.86 19.43
N ALA A 332 -4.58 -9.95 20.19
CA ALA A 332 -3.94 -11.17 19.71
C ALA A 332 -4.69 -11.73 18.48
N ALA A 333 -6.02 -11.80 18.53
CA ALA A 333 -6.83 -12.29 17.42
C ALA A 333 -6.81 -11.34 16.20
N MET A 334 -6.86 -10.02 16.42
CA MET A 334 -6.69 -9.03 15.35
C MET A 334 -5.30 -9.09 14.74
N SER A 335 -4.26 -9.25 15.55
CA SER A 335 -2.87 -9.36 15.09
C SER A 335 -2.64 -10.65 14.32
N PHE A 336 -3.24 -11.76 14.74
CA PHE A 336 -3.25 -13.00 13.95
C PHE A 336 -3.96 -12.78 12.61
N SER A 337 -5.10 -12.10 12.61
CA SER A 337 -5.86 -11.81 11.39
C SER A 337 -5.03 -11.01 10.37
N THR A 338 -4.41 -9.91 10.80
CA THR A 338 -3.59 -9.05 9.94
C THR A 338 -2.26 -9.70 9.56
N PHE A 339 -1.66 -10.53 10.44
CA PHE A 339 -0.53 -11.38 10.09
C PHE A 339 -0.88 -12.32 8.94
N MET A 340 -2.00 -13.04 9.05
CA MET A 340 -2.48 -13.95 8.02
C MET A 340 -2.73 -13.20 6.71
N TRP A 341 -3.37 -12.02 6.73
CA TRP A 341 -3.50 -11.15 5.56
C TRP A 341 -2.12 -10.79 4.96
N GLY A 342 -1.16 -10.38 5.79
CA GLY A 342 0.20 -10.01 5.39
C GLY A 342 0.92 -11.12 4.63
N THR A 343 0.76 -12.38 5.05
CA THR A 343 1.37 -13.52 4.34
C THR A 343 0.90 -13.68 2.88
N GLY A 344 -0.31 -13.20 2.55
CA GLY A 344 -0.87 -13.25 1.20
C GLY A 344 -0.40 -12.13 0.28
N ALA A 345 0.06 -11.00 0.84
CA ALA A 345 0.42 -9.80 0.08
C ALA A 345 1.55 -10.03 -0.95
N PRO A 346 2.67 -10.73 -0.68
CA PRO A 346 3.64 -11.04 -1.72
C PRO A 346 3.13 -12.11 -2.70
N ASN A 347 2.29 -13.04 -2.23
CA ASN A 347 1.77 -14.15 -3.03
C ASN A 347 0.78 -13.69 -4.11
N ILE A 348 -0.05 -12.67 -3.85
CA ILE A 348 -1.00 -12.15 -4.84
C ILE A 348 -0.28 -11.49 -6.03
N PHE A 349 0.82 -10.76 -5.78
CA PHE A 349 1.64 -10.19 -6.85
C PHE A 349 2.38 -11.28 -7.66
N ALA A 350 2.90 -12.31 -6.98
CA ALA A 350 3.50 -13.46 -7.65
C ALA A 350 2.47 -14.24 -8.50
N LEU A 351 1.25 -14.42 -7.99
CA LEU A 351 0.14 -15.05 -8.70
C LEU A 351 -0.24 -14.26 -9.96
N LEU A 352 -0.34 -12.93 -9.87
CA LEU A 352 -0.58 -12.07 -11.02
C LEU A 352 0.52 -12.19 -12.07
N ALA A 353 1.80 -12.20 -11.64
CA ALA A 353 2.93 -12.36 -12.55
C ALA A 353 2.90 -13.70 -13.29
N LYS A 354 2.50 -14.79 -12.62
CA LYS A 354 2.32 -16.11 -13.25
C LYS A 354 1.13 -16.20 -14.20
N ALA A 355 0.05 -15.48 -13.89
CA ALA A 355 -1.17 -15.51 -14.69
C ALA A 355 -1.13 -14.61 -15.93
N THR A 356 -0.07 -13.80 -16.10
CA THR A 356 -0.01 -12.76 -17.14
C THR A 356 1.29 -12.81 -17.92
N HIS A 357 1.22 -12.50 -19.22
CA HIS A 357 2.41 -12.50 -20.07
C HIS A 357 3.31 -11.28 -19.74
N PRO A 358 4.65 -11.45 -19.65
CA PRO A 358 5.61 -10.36 -19.40
C PRO A 358 5.46 -9.09 -20.27
N ARG A 359 4.93 -9.21 -21.50
CA ARG A 359 4.75 -8.10 -22.45
C ARG A 359 3.60 -7.16 -22.06
N VAL A 360 2.67 -7.61 -21.24
CA VAL A 360 1.49 -6.87 -20.77
C VAL A 360 1.41 -6.73 -19.25
N SER A 361 2.45 -7.12 -18.50
CA SER A 361 2.47 -7.03 -17.03
C SER A 361 2.19 -5.62 -16.49
N ALA A 362 2.59 -4.57 -17.21
CA ALA A 362 2.27 -3.19 -16.82
C ALA A 362 0.76 -2.90 -16.92
N THR A 363 0.11 -3.32 -18.01
CA THR A 363 -1.35 -3.17 -18.20
C THR A 363 -2.10 -4.02 -17.17
N ALA A 364 -1.67 -5.27 -16.99
CA ALA A 364 -2.28 -6.18 -16.02
C ALA A 364 -2.15 -5.65 -14.59
N GLY A 365 -0.95 -5.20 -14.19
CA GLY A 365 -0.71 -4.60 -12.88
C GLY A 365 -1.53 -3.32 -12.65
N GLY A 366 -1.67 -2.48 -13.68
CA GLY A 366 -2.49 -1.27 -13.61
C GLY A 366 -3.98 -1.57 -13.38
N ILE A 367 -4.56 -2.50 -14.14
CA ILE A 367 -5.96 -2.92 -13.98
C ILE A 367 -6.16 -3.59 -12.61
N PHE A 368 -5.29 -4.55 -12.28
CA PHE A 368 -5.32 -5.29 -11.02
C PHE A 368 -5.32 -4.34 -9.81
N ASN A 369 -4.35 -3.42 -9.76
CA ASN A 369 -4.18 -2.50 -8.65
C ASN A 369 -5.26 -1.41 -8.65
N GLY A 370 -5.62 -0.88 -9.81
CA GLY A 370 -6.64 0.16 -9.98
C GLY A 370 -8.03 -0.30 -9.55
N LEU A 371 -8.49 -1.47 -10.02
CA LEU A 371 -9.78 -2.04 -9.61
C LEU A 371 -9.81 -2.35 -8.12
N GLY A 372 -8.75 -2.98 -7.62
CA GLY A 372 -8.65 -3.34 -6.21
C GLY A 372 -8.64 -2.12 -5.29
N ASN A 373 -7.87 -1.08 -5.60
CA ASN A 373 -7.86 0.14 -4.79
C ASN A 373 -9.13 0.96 -4.94
N PHE A 374 -9.73 1.04 -6.13
CA PHE A 374 -10.98 1.78 -6.32
C PHE A 374 -12.14 1.15 -5.52
N ALA A 375 -12.32 -0.17 -5.61
CA ALA A 375 -13.35 -0.85 -4.85
C ALA A 375 -12.99 -0.98 -3.36
N GLY A 376 -11.72 -1.24 -3.04
CA GLY A 376 -11.22 -1.29 -1.67
C GLY A 376 -11.35 0.07 -0.95
N ALA A 377 -11.20 1.18 -1.67
CA ALA A 377 -11.39 2.53 -1.15
C ALA A 377 -12.82 2.78 -0.63
N LEU A 378 -13.82 2.06 -1.14
CA LEU A 378 -15.21 2.15 -0.67
C LEU A 378 -15.44 1.39 0.64
N SER A 379 -14.52 0.53 1.05
CA SER A 379 -14.66 -0.31 2.25
C SER A 379 -15.00 0.50 3.51
N PRO A 380 -14.30 1.60 3.85
CA PRO A 380 -14.64 2.40 5.02
C PRO A 380 -16.05 3.00 4.98
N ALA A 381 -16.52 3.49 3.81
CA ALA A 381 -17.87 4.02 3.65
C ALA A 381 -18.95 2.93 3.80
N VAL A 382 -18.75 1.76 3.19
CA VAL A 382 -19.67 0.63 3.32
C VAL A 382 -19.75 0.15 4.76
N MET A 383 -18.60 -0.01 5.44
CA MET A 383 -18.56 -0.33 6.86
C MET A 383 -19.27 0.73 7.70
N GLY A 384 -19.01 2.01 7.45
CA GLY A 384 -19.67 3.11 8.16
C GLY A 384 -21.19 3.08 8.05
N ALA A 385 -21.71 2.81 6.84
CA ALA A 385 -23.15 2.67 6.59
C ALA A 385 -23.75 1.43 7.27
N LEU A 386 -23.03 0.30 7.25
CA LEU A 386 -23.46 -0.92 7.96
C LEU A 386 -23.54 -0.68 9.47
N ILE A 387 -22.51 -0.06 10.05
CA ILE A 387 -22.46 0.28 11.48
C ILE A 387 -23.60 1.23 11.84
N ALA A 388 -23.89 2.22 10.99
CA ALA A 388 -25.01 3.15 11.21
C ALA A 388 -26.36 2.43 11.20
N PHE A 389 -26.54 1.49 10.26
CA PHE A 389 -27.78 0.74 10.09
C PHE A 389 -28.02 -0.29 11.20
N THR A 390 -26.98 -1.00 11.63
CA THR A 390 -27.13 -2.07 12.64
C THR A 390 -26.86 -1.60 14.06
N HIS A 391 -26.40 -0.36 14.25
CA HIS A 391 -25.95 0.19 15.53
C HIS A 391 -24.88 -0.66 16.24
N SER A 392 -24.08 -1.41 15.48
CA SER A 392 -23.04 -2.30 16.01
C SER A 392 -21.78 -2.22 15.17
N MET A 393 -20.64 -2.02 15.83
CA MET A 393 -19.33 -2.01 15.17
C MET A 393 -18.91 -3.38 14.66
N ASP A 394 -19.45 -4.47 15.21
CA ASP A 394 -19.17 -5.84 14.76
C ASP A 394 -19.63 -6.06 13.32
N SER A 395 -20.70 -5.37 12.87
CA SER A 395 -21.18 -5.45 11.49
C SER A 395 -20.10 -5.10 10.46
N GLY A 396 -19.22 -4.14 10.79
CA GLY A 396 -18.08 -3.79 9.96
C GLY A 396 -17.07 -4.94 9.86
N LEU A 397 -16.75 -5.61 10.98
CA LEU A 397 -15.84 -6.76 10.97
C LEU A 397 -16.46 -7.97 10.27
N ILE A 398 -17.76 -8.20 10.43
CA ILE A 398 -18.51 -9.25 9.70
C ILE A 398 -18.38 -9.00 8.20
N PHE A 399 -18.57 -7.76 7.74
CA PHE A 399 -18.39 -7.41 6.34
C PHE A 399 -16.98 -7.77 5.83
N LEU A 400 -15.93 -7.45 6.59
CA LEU A 400 -14.56 -7.81 6.21
C LEU A 400 -14.31 -9.33 6.20
N ALA A 401 -14.85 -10.06 7.19
CA ALA A 401 -14.76 -11.51 7.25
C ALA A 401 -15.50 -12.18 6.07
N VAL A 402 -16.68 -11.67 5.72
CA VAL A 402 -17.44 -12.12 4.53
C VAL A 402 -16.67 -11.84 3.26
N MET A 403 -16.11 -10.64 3.09
CA MET A 403 -15.31 -10.30 1.91
C MET A 403 -14.06 -11.19 1.79
N ALA A 404 -13.38 -11.49 2.90
CA ALA A 404 -12.27 -12.43 2.92
C ALA A 404 -12.72 -13.86 2.53
N ALA A 405 -13.86 -14.33 3.05
CA ALA A 405 -14.43 -15.64 2.69
C ALA A 405 -14.85 -15.70 1.21
N VAL A 406 -15.47 -14.65 0.67
CA VAL A 406 -15.76 -14.52 -0.77
C VAL A 406 -14.48 -14.58 -1.59
N GLY A 407 -13.41 -13.91 -1.14
CA GLY A 407 -12.08 -14.00 -1.74
C GLY A 407 -11.56 -15.44 -1.82
N CYS A 408 -11.73 -16.23 -0.75
CA CYS A 408 -11.37 -17.65 -0.72
C CYS A 408 -12.16 -18.46 -1.75
N VAL A 409 -13.48 -18.26 -1.84
CA VAL A 409 -14.35 -18.96 -2.82
C VAL A 409 -13.90 -18.64 -4.24
N LEU A 410 -13.59 -17.38 -4.54
CA LEU A 410 -13.11 -16.94 -5.84
C LEU A 410 -11.78 -17.61 -6.25
N LEU A 411 -10.92 -17.93 -5.28
CA LEU A 411 -9.64 -18.59 -5.56
C LEU A 411 -9.74 -20.10 -5.82
N LEU A 412 -10.85 -20.76 -5.47
CA LEU A 412 -11.02 -22.22 -5.61
C LEU A 412 -10.67 -22.75 -7.01
N PRO A 413 -11.08 -22.12 -8.13
CA PRO A 413 -10.73 -22.58 -9.47
C PRO A 413 -9.22 -22.50 -9.77
N LEU A 414 -8.49 -21.60 -9.09
CA LEU A 414 -7.07 -21.36 -9.31
C LEU A 414 -6.17 -22.28 -8.47
N LEU A 415 -6.66 -22.86 -7.37
CA LEU A 415 -5.89 -23.71 -6.46
C LEU A 415 -5.25 -24.93 -7.10
N ARG A 416 -5.89 -25.50 -8.14
CA ARG A 416 -5.37 -26.67 -8.85
C ARG A 416 -4.31 -26.31 -9.91
N ARG A 417 -4.18 -25.03 -10.26
CA ARG A 417 -3.41 -24.55 -11.42
C ARG A 417 -2.21 -23.68 -11.02
N TYR A 418 -2.30 -22.95 -9.91
CA TYR A 418 -1.27 -22.02 -9.40
C TYR A 418 -1.03 -22.23 -7.91
#